data_AF-A0A4Y2U1F2-F1
#
_entry.id   AF-A0A4Y2U1F2-F1
#
_cell.length_a   1.000
_cell.length_b   1.000
_cell.length_c   1.000
_cell.angle_alpha   90.00
_cell.angle_beta   90.00
_cell.angle_gamma   90.00
#
_symmetry.space_group_name_H-M   'P 1'
#
loop_
_entity.id
_entity.type
_entity.pdbx_description
1 polymer ?
#
loop_
_entity_poly.entity_id
_entity_poly.type
_entity_poly.pdbx_seq_one_letter_code
_entity_poly.pdbx_strand_id
1 'polypeptide(L)'
;MKVDVSHLEESKQVELLELLHNHVSLFSGKIQVANVGEHKIRLIPGAERKKQYIYKIPKSLKPEVDNQIAESESPCLIEPSEAEIAYPVICVAKKDGSMHLCIDF
;
A
#
# COMPACT_ATOMS: atom_id res chain seq x y z
N MET A 1 -21.49 0.29 -2.71
CA MET A 1 -20.90 1.10 -3.80
C MET A 1 -22.02 1.91 -4.45
N LYS A 2 -21.91 3.23 -4.54
CA LYS A 2 -22.86 4.06 -5.31
C LYS A 2 -22.22 4.31 -6.67
N VAL A 3 -22.83 3.79 -7.73
CA VAL A 3 -22.38 3.99 -9.12
C VAL A 3 -23.47 4.75 -9.85
N ASP A 4 -23.11 5.87 -10.44
CA ASP A 4 -24.00 6.60 -11.33
C ASP A 4 -24.00 5.92 -12.71
N VAL A 5 -25.14 5.37 -13.11
CA VAL A 5 -25.35 4.67 -14.38
C VAL A 5 -26.38 5.37 -15.28
N SER A 6 -26.81 6.58 -14.89
CA SER A 6 -27.87 7.33 -15.58
C SER A 6 -27.53 7.70 -17.04
N HIS A 7 -26.25 7.68 -17.38
CA HIS A 7 -25.73 7.97 -18.72
C HIS A 7 -25.75 6.75 -19.67
N LEU A 8 -26.19 5.57 -19.21
CA LEU A 8 -26.23 4.33 -19.99
C LEU A 8 -27.65 3.97 -20.43
N GLU A 9 -27.77 3.20 -21.51
CA GLU A 9 -29.04 2.56 -21.89
C GLU A 9 -29.47 1.51 -20.85
N GLU A 10 -30.78 1.33 -20.66
CA GLU A 10 -31.35 0.45 -19.62
C GLU A 10 -30.78 -0.97 -19.64
N SER A 11 -30.60 -1.58 -20.82
CA SER A 11 -30.04 -2.92 -20.96
C SER A 11 -28.62 -3.02 -20.40
N LYS A 12 -27.79 -2.00 -20.63
CA LYS A 12 -26.41 -1.92 -20.12
C LYS A 12 -26.36 -1.60 -18.63
N GLN A 13 -27.33 -0.83 -18.12
CA GLN A 13 -27.44 -0.57 -16.69
C GLN A 13 -27.67 -1.88 -15.92
N VAL A 14 -28.60 -2.72 -16.41
CA VAL A 14 -28.89 -4.02 -15.80
C VAL A 14 -27.66 -4.92 -15.81
N GLU A 15 -27.02 -5.08 -16.97
CA GLU A 15 -25.82 -5.92 -17.12
C GLU A 15 -24.67 -5.48 -16.19
N LEU A 16 -24.39 -4.17 -16.12
CA LEU A 16 -23.34 -3.64 -15.26
C LEU A 16 -23.66 -3.84 -13.77
N LEU A 17 -24.89 -3.58 -13.36
CA LEU A 17 -25.29 -3.74 -11.96
C LEU A 17 -25.23 -5.21 -11.53
N GLU A 18 -25.65 -6.14 -12.39
CA GLU A 18 -25.50 -7.59 -12.16
C GLU A 18 -24.03 -7.99 -12.02
N LEU A 19 -23.16 -7.53 -12.92
CA LEU A 19 -21.72 -7.80 -12.85
C LEU A 19 -21.11 -7.30 -11.53
N LEU A 20 -21.40 -6.05 -11.16
CA LEU A 20 -20.89 -5.44 -9.92
C LEU A 20 -21.42 -6.14 -8.67
N HIS A 21 -22.68 -6.59 -8.69
CA HIS A 21 -23.26 -7.37 -7.60
C HIS A 21 -22.56 -8.73 -7.45
N ASN A 22 -22.36 -9.45 -8.55
CA ASN A 22 -21.72 -10.76 -8.59
C ASN A 22 -20.24 -10.71 -8.19
N HIS A 23 -19.57 -9.58 -8.41
CA HIS A 23 -18.15 -9.40 -8.14
C HIS A 23 -17.86 -8.36 -7.05
N VAL A 24 -18.80 -8.11 -6.13
CA VAL A 24 -18.68 -7.06 -5.10
C VAL A 24 -17.40 -7.17 -4.26
N SER A 25 -16.90 -8.39 -4.03
CA SER A 25 -15.67 -8.63 -3.28
C SER A 25 -14.44 -8.03 -3.94
N LEU A 26 -14.38 -8.00 -5.28
CA LEU A 26 -13.29 -7.41 -6.06
C LEU A 26 -13.22 -5.89 -5.90
N PHE A 27 -14.35 -5.25 -5.61
CA PHE A 27 -14.48 -3.79 -5.47
C PHE A 27 -14.55 -3.35 -4.00
N SER A 28 -14.21 -4.23 -3.06
CA SER A 28 -14.28 -3.93 -1.63
C SER A 28 -13.24 -2.89 -1.18
N GLY A 29 -12.22 -2.61 -2.00
CA GLY A 29 -11.09 -1.74 -1.65
C GLY A 29 -10.19 -2.32 -0.56
N LYS A 30 -10.56 -3.48 0.01
CA LYS A 30 -9.76 -4.19 1.00
C LYS A 30 -8.62 -4.91 0.29
N ILE A 31 -7.42 -4.74 0.82
CA ILE A 31 -6.26 -5.48 0.35
C ILE A 31 -6.41 -6.94 0.76
N GLN A 32 -6.06 -7.84 -0.16
CA GLN A 32 -6.12 -9.28 0.04
C GLN A 32 -4.76 -9.89 -0.28
N VAL A 33 -4.38 -10.91 0.47
CA VAL A 33 -3.17 -11.68 0.22
C VAL A 33 -3.44 -12.68 -0.91
N ALA A 34 -2.60 -12.66 -1.95
CA ALA A 34 -2.71 -13.59 -3.06
C ALA A 34 -2.15 -14.96 -2.66
N ASN A 35 -2.87 -16.04 -2.96
CA ASN A 35 -2.41 -17.41 -2.74
C ASN A 35 -1.50 -17.88 -3.90
N VAL A 36 -0.29 -17.32 -3.96
CA VAL A 36 0.69 -17.57 -5.05
C VAL A 36 2.02 -18.17 -4.55
N GLY A 37 2.10 -18.51 -3.26
CA GLY A 37 3.31 -19.03 -2.61
C GLY A 37 4.29 -17.93 -2.17
N GLU A 38 5.39 -18.34 -1.54
CA GLU A 38 6.41 -17.43 -1.02
C GLU A 38 7.35 -16.93 -2.12
N HIS A 39 7.60 -15.62 -2.15
CA HIS A 39 8.61 -15.03 -3.03
C HIS A 39 9.99 -15.01 -2.34
N LYS A 40 11.01 -15.57 -2.99
CA LYS A 40 12.39 -15.56 -2.49
C LYS A 40 13.28 -14.65 -3.33
N ILE A 41 13.75 -13.57 -2.72
CA ILE A 41 14.76 -12.68 -3.31
C ILE A 41 16.12 -13.38 -3.25
N ARG A 42 16.79 -13.51 -4.40
CA ARG A 42 18.13 -14.12 -4.50
C ARG A 42 19.19 -13.03 -4.39
N LEU A 43 20.05 -13.13 -3.38
CA LEU A 43 21.16 -12.19 -3.19
C LEU A 43 22.36 -12.56 -4.07
N ILE A 44 23.10 -11.54 -4.50
CA ILE A 44 24.38 -11.72 -5.18
C ILE A 44 25.41 -12.22 -4.15
N PRO A 45 26.15 -13.31 -4.45
CA PRO A 45 27.19 -13.82 -3.55
C PRO A 45 28.23 -12.74 -3.21
N GLY A 46 28.56 -12.59 -1.92
CA GLY A 46 29.55 -11.61 -1.46
C GLY A 46 29.08 -10.16 -1.44
N ALA A 47 27.80 -9.87 -1.70
CA ALA A 47 27.26 -8.52 -1.58
C ALA A 47 27.39 -7.99 -0.15
N GLU A 48 27.98 -6.81 0.00
CA GLU A 48 28.07 -6.12 1.28
C GLU A 48 26.69 -5.64 1.74
N ARG A 49 26.35 -5.95 3.00
CA ARG A 49 25.16 -5.42 3.66
C ARG A 49 25.50 -4.08 4.29
N LYS A 50 25.06 -2.97 3.68
CA LYS A 50 25.31 -1.64 4.21
C LYS A 50 24.11 -1.17 5.04
N LYS A 51 24.38 -0.79 6.29
CA LYS A 51 23.40 -0.07 7.10
C LYS A 51 23.37 1.38 6.63
N GLN A 52 22.28 1.77 5.99
CA GLN A 52 22.11 3.14 5.53
C GLN A 52 21.87 4.11 6.71
N TYR A 53 22.16 5.39 6.48
CA TYR A 53 21.90 6.45 7.46
C TYR A 53 20.40 6.69 7.60
N ILE A 54 19.90 6.70 8.84
CA ILE A 54 18.49 6.92 9.12
C ILE A 54 18.20 8.42 9.17
N TYR A 55 17.33 8.89 8.27
CA TYR A 55 16.89 10.29 8.26
C TYR A 55 15.98 10.60 9.45
N LYS A 56 16.13 11.81 9.99
CA LYS A 56 15.25 12.29 11.06
C LYS A 56 13.90 12.70 10.47
N ILE A 57 12.83 12.15 11.03
CA ILE A 57 11.47 12.57 10.70
C ILE A 57 11.20 13.94 11.36
N PRO A 58 10.78 14.96 10.60
CA PRO A 58 10.35 16.24 11.18
C PRO A 58 9.21 16.04 12.18
N LYS A 59 9.27 16.74 13.32
CA LYS A 59 8.25 16.61 14.38
C LYS A 59 6.82 16.87 13.88
N SER A 60 6.66 17.76 12.91
CA SER A 60 5.36 18.07 12.29
C SER A 60 4.78 16.91 11.48
N LEU A 61 5.63 16.02 10.95
CA LEU A 61 5.21 14.88 10.12
C LEU A 61 5.07 13.59 10.92
N LYS A 62 5.64 13.52 12.13
CA LYS A 62 5.59 12.31 12.98
C LYS A 62 4.18 11.75 13.18
N PRO A 63 3.13 12.55 13.45
CA PRO A 63 1.77 12.02 13.60
C PRO A 63 1.28 11.31 12.33
N GLU A 64 1.56 11.89 11.16
CA GLU A 64 1.13 11.32 9.88
C GLU A 64 1.93 10.06 9.53
N VAL A 65 3.23 10.02 9.87
CA VAL A 65 4.04 8.81 9.74
C VAL A 65 3.46 7.67 10.58
N ASP A 66 3.13 7.95 11.85
CA ASP A 66 2.57 6.92 12.75
C ASP A 66 1.21 6.42 12.26
N ASN A 67 0.38 7.32 11.74
CA ASN A 67 -0.91 6.96 11.14
C ASN A 67 -0.72 6.02 9.94
N GLN A 68 0.16 6.35 8.99
CA GLN A 68 0.39 5.52 7.80
C GLN A 68 1.03 4.16 8.14
N ILE A 69 1.89 4.10 9.17
CA ILE A 69 2.43 2.84 9.68
C ILE A 69 1.30 1.97 10.25
N ALA A 70 0.46 2.53 11.13
CA ALA A 70 -0.66 1.80 11.72
C ALA A 70 -1.68 1.33 10.67
N GLU A 71 -1.97 2.17 9.67
CA GLU A 71 -2.82 1.81 8.53
C GLU A 71 -2.25 0.63 7.73
N SER A 72 -0.93 0.57 7.57
CA SER A 72 -0.23 -0.50 6.85
C SER A 72 -0.08 -1.79 7.67
N GLU A 73 0.03 -1.70 8.99
CA GLU A 73 0.03 -2.86 9.90
C GLU A 73 -1.36 -3.53 9.93
N SER A 74 -2.45 -2.75 9.82
CA SER A 74 -3.81 -3.28 9.94
C SER A 74 -4.21 -4.37 8.90
N PRO A 75 -3.81 -4.30 7.61
CA PRO A 75 -3.96 -5.38 6.65
C PRO A 75 -2.80 -6.40 6.66
N CYS A 76 -1.89 -6.37 7.64
CA CYS A 76 -0.66 -7.17 7.69
C CYS A 76 0.25 -6.96 6.46
N LEU A 77 0.36 -5.73 5.95
CA LEU A 77 1.30 -5.43 4.85
C LEU A 77 2.74 -5.27 5.34
N ILE A 78 2.90 -4.79 6.57
CA ILE A 78 4.18 -4.64 7.25
C ILE A 78 4.08 -5.27 8.64
N GLU A 79 5.22 -5.65 9.18
CA GLU A 79 5.35 -6.18 10.53
C GLU A 79 6.65 -5.69 11.18
N PRO A 80 6.70 -5.62 12.53
CA PRO A 80 7.95 -5.42 13.24
C PRO A 80 8.95 -6.53 12.89
N SER A 81 10.18 -6.15 12.57
CA SER A 81 11.23 -7.10 12.19
C SER A 81 12.58 -6.68 12.76
N GLU A 82 13.36 -7.67 13.22
CA GLU A 82 14.78 -7.51 13.55
C GLU A 82 15.60 -8.03 12.38
N ALA A 83 16.03 -7.13 11.49
CA ALA A 83 16.81 -7.46 10.32
C ALA A 83 18.23 -6.88 10.40
N GLU A 84 19.20 -7.58 9.80
CA GLU A 84 20.57 -7.08 9.66
C GLU A 84 20.68 -5.83 8.76
N ILE A 85 19.67 -5.60 7.93
CA ILE A 85 19.60 -4.50 6.95
C ILE A 85 18.32 -3.71 7.20
N ALA A 86 18.42 -2.39 7.14
CA ALA A 86 17.28 -1.49 7.13
C ALA A 86 17.55 -0.31 6.19
N TYR A 87 16.49 0.18 5.56
CA TYR A 87 16.49 1.33 4.67
C TYR A 87 15.67 2.47 5.31
N PRO A 88 16.06 3.74 5.13
CA PRO A 88 15.40 4.84 5.76
C PRO A 88 14.08 5.17 5.07
N VAL A 89 13.17 5.74 5.85
CA VAL A 89 11.89 6.26 5.35
C VAL A 89 12.05 7.74 5.03
N ILE A 90 11.53 8.15 3.88
CA ILE A 90 11.44 9.54 3.44
C ILE A 90 9.98 9.97 3.35
N CYS A 91 9.71 11.20 3.78
CA CYS A 91 8.38 11.81 3.67
C CYS A 91 8.34 12.67 2.41
N VAL A 92 7.50 12.30 1.44
CA VAL A 92 7.41 13.02 0.16
C VAL A 92 6.04 13.67 0.04
N ALA A 93 6.03 14.96 -0.32
CA ALA A 93 4.80 15.72 -0.50
C ALA A 93 4.11 15.36 -1.81
N LYS A 94 2.79 15.17 -1.75
CA LYS A 94 1.90 15.00 -2.90
C LYS A 94 1.45 16.36 -3.43
N LYS A 95 0.93 16.34 -4.66
CA LYS A 95 0.33 17.53 -5.30
C LYS A 95 -0.85 18.11 -4.53
N ASP A 96 -1.61 17.27 -3.83
CA ASP A 96 -2.77 17.66 -3.02
C ASP A 96 -2.38 18.24 -1.63
N GLY A 97 -1.08 18.32 -1.33
CA GLY A 97 -0.56 18.83 -0.05
C GLY A 97 -0.46 17.77 1.05
N SER A 98 -0.98 16.56 0.83
CA SER A 98 -0.72 15.42 1.73
C SER A 98 0.69 14.86 1.54
N MET A 99 1.09 13.85 2.32
CA MET A 99 2.38 13.18 2.15
C MET A 99 2.23 11.66 1.98
N HIS A 100 3.23 11.01 1.41
CA HIS A 100 3.36 9.55 1.42
C HIS A 100 4.73 9.12 1.95
N LEU A 101 4.75 8.08 2.78
CA LEU A 101 5.99 7.41 3.19
C LEU A 101 6.58 6.67 2.00
N CYS A 102 7.87 6.84 1.76
CA CYS A 102 8.62 6.07 0.77
C CYS A 102 9.87 5.48 1.41
N ILE A 103 10.32 4.34 0.88
CA ILE A 103 11.57 3.71 1.27
C ILE A 103 12.66 4.09 0.26
N ASP A 104 13.82 4.51 0.76
CA ASP A 104 15.01 4.79 -0.04
C ASP A 104 15.84 3.49 -0.17
N PHE A 105 15.53 2.64 -1.16
CA PHE A 105 16.18 1.33 -1.39
C PHE A 105 17.58 1.42 -2.01
#